data_AF-A0A7S3I4V4-F1
#
_entry.id   AF-A0A7S3I4V4-F1
#
_cell.length_a   1.000
_cell.length_b   1.000
_cell.length_c   1.000
_cell.angle_alpha   90.00
_cell.angle_beta   90.00
_cell.angle_gamma   90.00
#
_symmetry.space_group_name_H-M   'P 1'
#
loop_
_entity.id
_entity.type
_entity.pdbx_description
1 polymer ?
#
loop_
_entity_poly.entity_id
_entity_poly.type
_entity_poly.pdbx_seq_one_letter_code
_entity_poly.pdbx_strand_id
1 'polypeptide(L)'
;EALTQAFRRSIGVRIKEETEIIEGEVVEIEIDRPAAGSAATAGKTGKLTLKTTEMETVYDLGQKMIDSLTKEKAQAGDVITIDKATGRISVLGRSFTRSRDYDAMGPNT
;
A
#
# COMPACT_ATOMS: atom_id res chain seq x y z
N GLU A 1 -36.87 0.65 -20.79
CA GLU A 1 -35.82 0.32 -19.78
C GLU A 1 -35.11 1.51 -19.14
N ALA A 2 -34.90 2.64 -19.84
CA ALA A 2 -34.18 3.78 -19.25
C ALA A 2 -34.82 4.32 -17.95
N LEU A 3 -36.15 4.40 -17.89
CA LEU A 3 -36.89 4.85 -16.70
C LEU A 3 -36.70 3.92 -15.49
N THR A 4 -36.78 2.61 -15.68
CA THR A 4 -36.61 1.64 -14.58
C THR A 4 -35.17 1.65 -14.05
N GLN A 5 -34.18 1.86 -14.91
CA GLN A 5 -32.79 2.01 -14.50
C GLN A 5 -32.54 3.33 -13.75
N ALA A 6 -33.19 4.43 -14.16
CA ALA A 6 -33.16 5.69 -13.43
C ALA A 6 -33.73 5.55 -12.01
N PHE A 7 -34.88 4.89 -11.85
CA PHE A 7 -35.45 4.63 -10.53
C PHE A 7 -34.57 3.73 -9.65
N ARG A 8 -33.92 2.69 -10.20
CA ARG A 8 -32.97 1.86 -9.45
C ARG A 8 -31.75 2.64 -8.97
N ARG A 9 -31.21 3.54 -9.81
CA ARG A 9 -30.08 4.41 -9.43
C ARG A 9 -30.45 5.44 -8.36
N SER A 10 -31.71 5.87 -8.32
CA SER A 10 -32.22 6.80 -7.31
C SER A 10 -32.45 6.15 -5.93
N ILE A 11 -32.40 4.81 -5.83
CA ILE A 11 -32.50 4.09 -4.55
C ILE A 11 -31.09 3.93 -3.98
N GLY A 12 -30.74 4.78 -3.02
CA GLY A 12 -29.47 4.66 -2.29
C GLY A 12 -29.61 3.72 -1.08
N VAL A 13 -28.89 2.60 -1.09
CA VAL A 13 -28.72 1.75 0.09
C VAL A 13 -27.39 2.10 0.74
N ARG A 14 -27.40 2.44 2.04
CA ARG A 14 -26.17 2.67 2.81
C ARG A 14 -25.91 1.46 3.69
N ILE A 15 -24.78 0.80 3.48
CA ILE A 15 -24.31 -0.31 4.30
C ILE A 15 -23.07 0.18 5.05
N LYS A 16 -23.05 0.00 6.36
CA LYS A 16 -21.85 0.21 7.17
C LYS A 16 -21.15 -1.14 7.30
N GLU A 17 -19.87 -1.16 6.95
CA GLU A 17 -19.01 -2.32 7.05
C GLU A 17 -17.78 -1.94 7.87
N GLU A 18 -17.28 -2.89 8.65
CA GLU A 18 -16.04 -2.75 9.39
C GLU A 18 -14.92 -3.31 8.52
N THR A 19 -13.87 -2.53 8.27
CA THR A 19 -12.68 -3.02 7.58
C THR A 19 -11.47 -2.90 8.50
N GLU A 20 -10.61 -3.91 8.43
CA GLU A 20 -9.34 -3.92 9.16
C GLU A 20 -8.30 -3.12 8.37
N ILE A 21 -7.92 -1.96 8.90
CA ILE A 21 -6.86 -1.11 8.34
C ILE A 21 -5.64 -1.19 9.25
N ILE A 22 -4.48 -1.44 8.64
CA ILE A 22 -3.18 -1.43 9.31
C ILE A 22 -2.47 -0.15 8.89
N GLU A 23 -1.92 0.58 9.85
CA GLU A 23 -1.12 1.79 9.60
C GLU A 23 0.26 1.65 10.20
N GLY A 24 1.27 2.18 9.51
CA GLY A 24 2.65 2.16 10.01
C GLY A 24 3.64 2.88 9.11
N GLU A 25 4.80 3.19 9.69
CA GLU A 25 5.97 3.65 8.94
C GLU A 25 6.63 2.45 8.25
N VAL A 26 6.95 2.62 6.97
CA VAL A 26 7.71 1.65 6.20
C VAL A 26 9.18 1.74 6.58
N VAL A 27 9.74 0.69 7.19
CA VAL A 27 11.16 0.62 7.52
C VAL A 27 11.98 0.12 6.34
N GLU A 28 11.52 -0.96 5.71
CA GLU A 28 12.20 -1.66 4.63
C GLU A 28 11.19 -2.35 3.71
N ILE A 29 11.51 -2.38 2.41
CA ILE A 29 10.75 -3.08 1.37
C ILE A 29 11.71 -4.01 0.63
N GLU A 30 11.50 -5.31 0.74
CA GLU A 30 12.23 -6.33 0.01
C GLU A 30 11.29 -6.93 -1.04
N ILE A 31 11.64 -6.85 -2.32
CA ILE A 31 10.84 -7.45 -3.41
C ILE A 31 11.72 -8.48 -4.10
N ASP A 32 11.32 -9.75 -3.99
CA ASP A 32 11.96 -10.82 -4.74
C ASP A 32 11.40 -10.82 -6.18
N ARG A 33 12.25 -10.46 -7.13
CA ARG A 33 11.95 -10.55 -8.55
C ARG A 33 12.59 -11.83 -9.09
N PRO A 34 11.80 -12.81 -9.57
CA PRO A 34 12.38 -13.99 -10.20
C PRO A 34 13.24 -13.55 -11.38
N ALA A 35 14.45 -14.12 -11.46
CA ALA A 35 15.40 -13.81 -12.51
C ALA A 35 14.77 -14.02 -13.90
N ALA A 36 15.07 -13.11 -14.83
CA ALA A 36 14.56 -13.15 -16.20
C ALA A 36 14.99 -14.45 -16.89
N GLY A 37 14.15 -15.49 -16.83
CA GLY A 37 14.45 -16.80 -17.41
C GLY A 37 13.63 -17.97 -16.84
N SER A 38 13.12 -17.88 -15.61
CA SER A 38 12.19 -18.87 -15.07
C SER A 38 10.75 -18.37 -15.23
N ALA A 39 9.95 -19.12 -15.98
CA ALA A 39 8.50 -19.00 -16.20
C ALA A 39 7.82 -17.75 -15.60
N ALA A 40 7.24 -16.93 -16.48
CA ALA A 40 6.44 -15.72 -16.21
C ALA A 40 5.17 -15.92 -15.34
N THR A 41 5.14 -16.97 -14.51
CA THR A 41 4.03 -17.46 -13.69
C THR A 41 4.41 -17.58 -12.21
N ALA A 42 5.67 -17.35 -11.82
CA ALA A 42 6.04 -17.18 -10.42
C ALA A 42 5.65 -15.76 -10.00
N GLY A 43 4.53 -15.62 -9.29
CA GLY A 43 4.06 -14.33 -8.79
C GLY A 43 5.16 -13.63 -7.99
N LYS A 44 5.31 -12.31 -8.19
CA LYS A 44 6.24 -11.50 -7.40
C LYS A 44 5.87 -11.68 -5.92
N THR A 45 6.86 -12.00 -5.10
CA THR A 45 6.72 -12.05 -3.65
C THR A 45 7.66 -11.03 -3.02
N GLY A 46 7.39 -10.62 -1.80
CA GLY A 46 8.22 -9.66 -1.11
C GLY A 46 7.95 -9.67 0.38
N LYS A 47 8.75 -8.90 1.11
CA LYS A 47 8.58 -8.66 2.54
C LYS A 47 8.53 -7.16 2.79
N LEU A 48 7.65 -6.77 3.69
CA LEU A 48 7.46 -5.39 4.11
C LEU A 48 7.62 -5.33 5.62
N THR A 49 8.56 -4.51 6.08
CA THR A 49 8.73 -4.25 7.50
C THR A 49 8.04 -2.94 7.83
N LEU A 50 6.96 -3.03 8.61
CA LEU A 50 6.25 -1.87 9.15
C LEU A 50 6.60 -1.67 10.62
N LYS A 51 6.77 -0.40 10.99
CA LYS A 51 7.00 0.01 12.37
C LYS A 51 5.93 0.96 12.83
N THR A 52 5.40 0.66 14.00
CA THR A 52 4.54 1.53 14.79
C THR A 52 5.35 2.06 15.98
N THR A 53 4.74 2.88 16.83
CA THR A 53 5.42 3.45 18.01
C THR A 53 5.99 2.37 18.94
N GLU A 54 5.32 1.24 19.07
CA GLU A 54 5.66 0.21 20.08
C GLU A 54 6.16 -1.09 19.48
N MET A 55 5.77 -1.42 18.25
CA MET A 55 6.12 -2.69 17.64
C MET A 55 6.55 -2.57 16.18
N GLU A 56 7.44 -3.46 15.79
CA GLU A 56 7.89 -3.67 14.42
C GLU A 56 7.37 -5.03 13.94
N THR A 57 6.76 -5.06 12.77
CA THR A 57 6.08 -6.24 12.23
C THR A 57 6.46 -6.43 10.77
N VAL A 58 6.86 -7.65 10.44
CA VAL A 58 7.18 -8.06 9.08
C VAL A 58 5.95 -8.69 8.45
N TYR A 59 5.58 -8.22 7.27
CA TYR A 59 4.46 -8.70 6.47
C TYR A 59 4.98 -9.31 5.17
N ASP A 60 4.49 -10.48 4.81
CA ASP A 60 4.74 -11.06 3.50
C ASP A 60 3.80 -10.40 2.46
N LEU A 61 4.38 -9.91 1.38
CA LEU A 61 3.69 -9.22 0.30
C LEU A 61 3.38 -10.18 -0.85
N GLY A 62 2.10 -10.22 -1.22
CA GLY A 62 1.67 -10.82 -2.47
C GLY A 62 1.78 -9.86 -3.67
N GLN A 63 1.67 -10.41 -4.87
CA GLN A 63 1.77 -9.65 -6.13
C GLN A 63 0.87 -8.40 -6.19
N LYS A 64 -0.39 -8.49 -5.75
CA LYS A 64 -1.33 -7.34 -5.73
C LYS A 64 -0.85 -6.18 -4.86
N MET A 65 -0.24 -6.48 -3.72
CA MET A 65 0.28 -5.48 -2.80
C MET A 65 1.57 -4.86 -3.35
N ILE A 66 2.43 -5.66 -3.97
CA ILE A 66 3.66 -5.18 -4.64
C ILE A 66 3.32 -4.21 -5.78
N ASP A 67 2.32 -4.56 -6.60
CA ASP A 67 1.88 -3.69 -7.68
C ASP A 67 1.25 -2.38 -7.12
N SER A 68 0.55 -2.46 -5.98
CA SER A 68 0.01 -1.27 -5.30
C SER A 68 1.11 -0.38 -4.69
N LEU A 69 2.13 -0.96 -4.05
CA LEU A 69 3.31 -0.23 -3.55
C LEU A 69 4.05 0.47 -4.69
N THR A 70 4.24 -0.23 -5.81
CA THR A 70 4.91 0.31 -7.00
C THR A 70 4.10 1.46 -7.61
N LYS A 71 2.78 1.36 -7.61
CA LYS A 71 1.87 2.40 -8.14
C LYS A 71 1.89 3.66 -7.29
N GLU A 72 1.82 3.51 -5.96
CA GLU A 72 1.87 4.61 -5.00
C GLU A 72 3.30 5.15 -4.79
N LYS A 73 4.32 4.47 -5.33
CA LYS A 73 5.75 4.80 -5.19
C LYS A 73 6.19 4.91 -3.73
N ALA A 74 5.66 4.05 -2.88
CA ALA A 74 6.02 4.02 -1.46
C ALA A 74 7.51 3.70 -1.29
N GLN A 75 8.18 4.46 -0.43
CA GLN A 75 9.58 4.30 -0.08
C GLN A 75 9.74 4.07 1.41
N ALA A 76 10.93 3.61 1.80
CA ALA A 76 11.28 3.48 3.21
C ALA A 76 11.29 4.88 3.88
N GLY A 77 10.51 5.04 4.94
CA GLY A 77 10.22 6.30 5.61
C GLY A 77 8.86 6.89 5.28
N ASP A 78 8.05 6.26 4.43
CA ASP A 78 6.67 6.70 4.21
C ASP A 78 5.73 6.06 5.24
N VAL A 79 4.68 6.79 5.61
CA VAL A 79 3.58 6.28 6.42
C VAL A 79 2.48 5.80 5.48
N ILE A 80 2.15 4.52 5.56
CA ILE A 80 1.17 3.89 4.67
C ILE A 80 0.03 3.25 5.46
N THR A 81 -1.13 3.20 4.82
CA THR A 81 -2.27 2.40 5.28
C THR A 81 -2.46 1.21 4.36
N ILE A 82 -2.71 0.05 4.94
CA ILE A 82 -3.02 -1.20 4.25
C ILE A 82 -4.41 -1.64 4.66
N ASP A 83 -5.32 -1.73 3.69
CA ASP A 83 -6.59 -2.41 3.88
C ASP A 83 -6.38 -3.92 3.72
N LYS A 84 -6.56 -4.67 4.81
CA LYS A 84 -6.31 -6.11 4.85
C LYS A 84 -7.31 -6.90 3.99
N ALA A 85 -8.53 -6.39 3.80
CA ALA A 85 -9.55 -7.05 3.00
C ALA A 85 -9.28 -6.92 1.50
N THR A 86 -8.87 -5.73 1.06
CA THR A 86 -8.68 -5.44 -0.37
C THR A 86 -7.23 -5.54 -0.84
N GLY A 87 -6.26 -5.51 0.07
CA GLY A 87 -4.83 -5.42 -0.22
C GLY A 87 -4.43 -4.07 -0.82
N ARG A 88 -5.30 -3.06 -0.73
CA ARG A 88 -5.03 -1.72 -1.22
C ARG A 88 -4.11 -1.00 -0.25
N ILE A 89 -3.11 -0.34 -0.82
CA ILE A 89 -2.13 0.45 -0.08
C ILE A 89 -2.33 1.91 -0.45
N SER A 90 -2.21 2.80 0.52
CA SER A 90 -2.30 4.25 0.31
C SER A 90 -1.26 4.94 1.17
N VAL A 91 -0.55 5.91 0.59
CA VAL A 91 0.47 6.69 1.28
C VAL A 91 -0.22 7.87 1.97
N LEU A 92 -0.12 7.93 3.30
CA LEU A 92 -0.65 9.05 4.09
C LEU A 92 0.32 10.23 4.10
N GLY A 93 1.62 9.96 4.06
CA GLY A 93 2.66 10.99 4.11
C GLY A 93 4.02 10.40 4.45
N ARG A 94 4.92 11.25 4.95
CA ARG A 94 6.28 10.86 5.32
C ARG A 94 6.45 10.81 6.83
N SER A 95 7.29 9.91 7.31
CA SER A 95 7.56 9.75 8.73
C SER A 95 8.34 10.95 9.28
N PHE A 96 8.00 11.37 10.49
CA PHE A 96 8.67 12.50 11.15
C PHE A 96 10.14 12.20 11.47
N THR A 97 10.46 10.93 11.69
CA THR A 97 11.80 10.39 11.96
C THR A 97 12.74 10.58 10.77
N ARG A 98 12.28 10.37 9.54
CA ARG A 98 13.08 10.54 8.31
C ARG A 98 12.80 11.81 7.53
N SER A 99 11.82 12.62 7.94
CA SER A 99 11.55 13.92 7.30
C SER A 99 12.75 14.87 7.38
N ARG A 100 13.61 14.74 8.39
CA ARG A 100 14.81 15.56 8.57
C ARG A 100 15.95 15.19 7.61
N ASP A 101 16.05 13.93 7.21
CA ASP A 101 17.08 13.47 6.27
C ASP A 101 16.76 13.87 4.82
N TYR A 102 15.48 14.10 4.51
CA TYR A 102 15.05 14.50 3.17
C TYR A 102 15.02 16.02 2.95
N ASP A 103 14.86 16.83 4.00
CA ASP A 103 14.96 18.29 3.92
C ASP A 103 16.40 18.78 3.63
N ALA A 104 17.41 17.95 3.91
CA ALA A 104 18.80 18.26 3.61
C ALA A 104 19.21 17.99 2.14
N MET A 105 18.33 17.38 1.34
CA MET A 105 18.53 17.24 -0.11
C MET A 105 17.77 18.34 -0.84
N GLY A 106 18.35 19.55 -0.84
CA GLY A 106 17.94 20.62 -1.77
C GLY A 106 18.00 20.14 -3.22
N PRO A 107 17.42 20.89 -4.19
CA PRO A 107 17.38 20.46 -5.58
C PRO A 107 18.81 20.27 -6.09
N ASN A 108 19.23 19.02 -6.29
CA ASN A 108 20.45 18.75 -7.04
C ASN A 108 20.18 19.16 -8.49
N THR A 109 20.70 20.33 -8.87
CA THR A 109 21.13 20.63 -10.23
C THR A 109 21.99 19.52 -10.81
#